data_AF-A0A352DTX0-F1
#
_entry.id   AF-A0A352DTX0-F1
#
_cell.length_a   1.000
_cell.length_b   1.000
_cell.length_c   1.000
_cell.angle_alpha   90.00
_cell.angle_beta   90.00
_cell.angle_gamma   90.00
#
_symmetry.space_group_name_H-M   'P 1'
#
loop_
_entity.id
_entity.type
_entity.pdbx_description
1 polymer ?
#
loop_
_entity_poly.entity_id
_entity_poly.type
_entity_poly.pdbx_seq_one_letter_code
_entity_poly.pdbx_strand_id
1 'polypeptide(L)'
;MAAFAVALPWLPPLAVAETRPGGGAVVSAFERFGRETAAPGGRLEASVAGRLLIGELGCVACHEAEIPGLEPKPGPDLSGVGARVDAAWLSRYLAEPATAAPGTTMPHALDSVPPGDRPATIAALVSYLSTRRAPVPLPKPTGLNPMPPAFWERGDAASGATLYHRVGCVACHAPEEGRSGVAPAATARAPLDEEDLIEAGIPLPEKPFTSVPLQHVAAKYSRRSLTEFLIVPSHARPAGRMPSLKLKAAEAADIAAYLLRGAGGVAPPPAASHDDARTAPGRDAFVTLRCVACHAGGVDGVAAAPPG
;
A
#
# COMPACT_ATOMS: atom_id res chain seq x y z
N MET A 1 38.97 -47.47 12.76
CA MET A 1 37.50 -47.58 12.67
C MET A 1 37.01 -46.52 11.70
N ALA A 2 36.77 -46.88 10.45
CA ALA A 2 36.31 -45.95 9.41
C ALA A 2 34.78 -45.93 9.38
N ALA A 3 34.18 -44.77 9.59
CA ALA A 3 32.74 -44.57 9.50
C ALA A 3 32.33 -44.50 8.02
N PHE A 4 31.55 -45.48 7.58
CA PHE A 4 30.92 -45.49 6.26
C PHE A 4 29.79 -44.46 6.24
N ALA A 5 29.93 -43.42 5.41
CA ALA A 5 28.82 -42.56 5.02
C ALA A 5 27.95 -43.32 4.00
N VAL A 6 26.74 -43.70 4.41
CA VAL A 6 25.73 -44.26 3.49
C VAL A 6 25.09 -43.08 2.75
N ALA A 7 25.53 -42.83 1.53
CA ALA A 7 24.83 -41.93 0.61
C ALA A 7 23.62 -42.68 0.04
N LEU A 8 22.39 -42.26 0.39
CA LEU A 8 21.17 -42.75 -0.27
C LEU A 8 20.99 -42.01 -1.61
N PRO A 9 21.13 -42.67 -2.78
CA PRO A 9 21.23 -42.00 -4.07
C PRO A 9 19.87 -41.62 -4.69
N TRP A 10 18.78 -41.58 -3.92
CA TRP A 10 17.41 -41.48 -4.46
C TRP A 10 16.53 -40.36 -3.86
N LEU A 11 17.10 -39.47 -3.04
CA LEU A 11 16.41 -38.23 -2.67
C LEU A 11 16.80 -37.13 -3.68
N PRO A 12 15.86 -36.58 -4.46
CA PRO A 12 16.15 -35.37 -5.23
C PRO A 12 16.53 -34.25 -4.25
N PRO A 13 17.45 -33.35 -4.61
CA PRO A 13 17.71 -32.17 -3.80
C PRO A 13 16.38 -31.45 -3.57
N LEU A 14 16.11 -31.04 -2.33
CA LEU A 14 15.01 -30.14 -2.02
C LEU A 14 15.19 -28.90 -2.90
N ALA A 15 14.43 -28.85 -3.99
CA ALA A 15 14.34 -27.66 -4.81
C ALA A 15 13.74 -26.58 -3.91
N VAL A 16 14.56 -25.61 -3.54
CA VAL A 16 14.05 -24.33 -3.03
C VAL A 16 13.12 -23.83 -4.12
N ALA A 17 11.81 -23.89 -3.87
CA ALA A 17 10.83 -23.41 -4.81
C ALA A 17 11.21 -21.97 -5.18
N GLU A 18 11.55 -21.74 -6.45
CA GLU A 18 11.78 -20.40 -6.95
C GLU A 18 10.53 -19.57 -6.66
N THR A 19 10.68 -18.62 -5.73
CA THR A 19 9.64 -17.66 -5.40
C THR A 19 9.28 -16.94 -6.69
N ARG A 20 8.04 -17.09 -7.17
CA ARG A 20 7.54 -16.35 -8.33
C ARG A 20 7.82 -14.86 -8.09
N PRO A 21 8.56 -14.17 -8.97
CA PRO A 21 8.73 -12.74 -8.84
C PRO A 21 7.36 -12.07 -9.06
N GLY A 22 6.86 -11.35 -8.05
CA GLY A 22 5.75 -10.41 -8.22
C GLY A 22 4.45 -10.66 -7.44
N GLY A 23 4.36 -11.66 -6.56
CA GLY A 23 3.14 -11.95 -5.77
C GLY A 23 3.20 -11.61 -4.27
N GLY A 24 4.38 -11.38 -3.72
CA GLY A 24 4.56 -11.15 -2.28
C GLY A 24 4.22 -9.72 -1.83
N ALA A 25 4.05 -9.54 -0.52
CA ALA A 25 3.96 -8.22 0.10
C ALA A 25 5.25 -7.42 -0.18
N VAL A 26 5.11 -6.15 -0.57
CA VAL A 26 6.26 -5.26 -0.77
C VAL A 26 6.46 -4.45 0.50
N VAL A 27 7.50 -4.78 1.26
CA VAL A 27 7.83 -4.11 2.51
C VAL A 27 8.90 -3.05 2.26
N SER A 28 8.49 -1.88 1.75
CA SER A 28 9.41 -0.87 1.20
C SER A 28 10.55 -0.46 2.16
N ALA A 29 10.30 -0.43 3.48
CA ALA A 29 11.34 -0.12 4.46
C ALA A 29 12.37 -1.26 4.56
N PHE A 30 11.92 -2.51 4.59
CA PHE A 30 12.80 -3.67 4.57
C PHE A 30 13.58 -3.77 3.25
N GLU A 31 12.92 -3.58 2.11
CA GLU A 31 13.58 -3.55 0.80
C GLU A 31 14.68 -2.49 0.70
N ARG A 32 14.54 -1.38 1.43
CA ARG A 32 15.50 -0.27 1.42
C ARG A 32 16.65 -0.43 2.41
N PHE A 33 16.38 -0.98 3.59
CA PHE A 33 17.33 -0.97 4.70
C PHE A 33 17.76 -2.36 5.17
N GLY A 34 16.87 -3.35 5.02
CA GLY A 34 17.08 -4.73 5.48
C GLY A 34 17.53 -5.69 4.38
N ARG A 35 17.27 -5.37 3.10
CA ARG A 35 17.73 -6.19 1.98
C ARG A 35 19.21 -5.91 1.71
N GLU A 36 20.02 -6.96 1.79
CA GLU A 36 21.47 -6.93 1.62
C GLU A 36 21.88 -6.20 0.31
N THR A 37 22.67 -5.14 0.46
CA THR A 37 23.65 -4.78 -0.58
C THR A 37 24.82 -5.76 -0.45
N ALA A 38 25.38 -6.21 -1.56
CA ALA A 38 26.36 -7.30 -1.67
C ALA A 38 27.71 -7.13 -0.91
N ALA A 39 27.82 -6.16 0.00
CA ALA A 39 28.93 -6.01 0.93
C ALA A 39 28.59 -6.66 2.29
N PRO A 40 29.58 -7.23 3.01
CA PRO A 40 29.38 -7.69 4.37
C PRO A 40 28.92 -6.53 5.26
N GLY A 41 27.68 -6.61 5.74
CA GLY A 41 27.04 -5.55 6.53
C GLY A 41 26.04 -4.74 5.71
N GLY A 42 24.89 -5.34 5.36
CA GLY A 42 23.71 -4.56 4.98
C GLY A 42 23.50 -3.38 5.93
N ARG A 43 22.76 -2.34 5.51
CA ARG A 43 22.63 -1.09 6.30
C ARG A 43 22.16 -1.31 7.74
N LEU A 44 21.50 -2.43 8.00
CA LEU A 44 21.04 -2.87 9.30
C LEU A 44 21.60 -4.26 9.62
N GLU A 45 21.90 -4.48 10.90
CA GLU A 45 22.17 -5.81 11.43
C GLU A 45 20.93 -6.72 11.24
N ALA A 46 21.13 -8.03 11.04
CA ALA A 46 20.07 -8.97 10.67
C ALA A 46 18.89 -8.99 11.66
N SER A 47 19.14 -8.94 12.97
CA SER A 47 18.08 -8.85 13.98
C SER A 47 17.29 -7.54 13.88
N VAL A 48 17.95 -6.41 13.55
CA VAL A 48 17.28 -5.12 13.31
C VAL A 48 16.43 -5.18 12.05
N ALA A 49 16.95 -5.75 10.97
CA ALA A 49 16.20 -5.96 9.72
C ALA A 49 14.98 -6.88 9.94
N GLY A 50 15.13 -7.94 10.74
CA GLY A 50 14.04 -8.83 11.14
C GLY A 50 12.96 -8.11 11.94
N ARG A 51 13.34 -7.30 12.95
CA ARG A 51 12.38 -6.48 13.71
C ARG A 51 11.63 -5.50 12.81
N LEU A 52 12.32 -4.83 11.88
CA LEU A 52 11.69 -3.95 10.90
C LEU A 52 10.65 -4.68 10.04
N LEU A 53 10.99 -5.88 9.55
CA LEU A 53 10.09 -6.69 8.73
C LEU A 53 8.84 -7.10 9.50
N ILE A 54 9.02 -7.60 10.74
CA ILE A 54 7.93 -8.04 11.62
C ILE A 54 6.97 -6.88 11.94
N GLY A 55 7.51 -5.69 12.25
CA GLY A 55 6.71 -4.50 12.52
C GLY A 55 5.95 -4.01 11.30
N GLU A 56 6.59 -3.95 10.13
CA GLU A 56 5.96 -3.48 8.89
C GLU A 56 4.91 -4.45 8.32
N LEU A 57 5.07 -5.75 8.53
CA LEU A 57 4.05 -6.76 8.21
C LEU A 57 2.92 -6.81 9.24
N GLY A 58 3.08 -6.13 10.39
CA GLY A 58 2.07 -6.07 11.43
C GLY A 58 1.85 -7.40 12.16
N CYS A 59 2.84 -8.30 12.18
CA CYS A 59 2.70 -9.60 12.84
C CYS A 59 2.30 -9.45 14.32
N VAL A 60 2.86 -8.43 14.98
CA VAL A 60 2.60 -8.11 16.39
C VAL A 60 1.26 -7.42 16.66
N ALA A 61 0.44 -7.19 15.63
CA ALA A 61 -0.95 -6.78 15.83
C ALA A 61 -1.82 -7.94 16.38
N CYS A 62 -1.37 -9.19 16.17
CA CYS A 62 -2.08 -10.39 16.65
C CYS A 62 -1.19 -11.33 17.47
N HIS A 63 0.12 -11.36 17.22
CA HIS A 63 1.07 -12.19 17.96
C HIS A 63 1.83 -11.36 18.98
N GLU A 64 1.55 -11.58 20.26
CA GLU A 64 2.27 -10.92 21.35
C GLU A 64 3.78 -11.16 21.24
N ALA A 65 4.54 -10.08 21.38
CA ALA A 65 5.99 -10.12 21.38
C ALA A 65 6.53 -9.01 22.29
N GLU A 66 7.15 -9.38 23.40
CA GLU A 66 7.78 -8.45 24.34
C GLU A 66 9.16 -8.00 23.84
N ILE A 67 9.19 -7.32 22.69
CA ILE A 67 10.41 -6.80 22.09
C ILE A 67 10.36 -5.26 22.11
N PRO A 68 11.20 -4.58 22.92
CA PRO A 68 11.20 -3.13 22.98
C PRO A 68 11.36 -2.47 21.60
N GLY A 69 10.47 -1.54 21.28
CA GLY A 69 10.47 -0.80 20.02
C GLY A 69 9.89 -1.55 18.81
N LEU A 70 9.29 -2.72 19.01
CA LEU A 70 8.58 -3.45 17.98
C LEU A 70 7.07 -3.12 18.03
N GLU A 71 6.67 -2.09 17.31
CA GLU A 71 5.27 -1.68 17.20
C GLU A 71 4.65 -2.20 15.90
N PRO A 72 3.38 -2.64 15.91
CA PRO A 72 2.70 -3.03 14.69
C PRO A 72 2.44 -1.79 13.82
N LYS A 73 2.72 -1.91 12.52
CA LYS A 73 2.25 -0.93 11.55
C LYS A 73 0.71 -0.99 11.45
N PRO A 74 -0.02 0.08 11.83
CA PRO A 74 -1.46 0.07 11.72
C PRO A 74 -1.89 0.07 10.25
N GLY A 75 -3.02 -0.58 9.99
CA GLY A 75 -3.72 -0.54 8.71
C GLY A 75 -4.34 0.84 8.43
N PRO A 76 -4.87 1.04 7.20
CA PRO A 76 -5.63 2.24 6.85
C PRO A 76 -6.79 2.52 7.81
N ASP A 77 -7.07 3.79 8.07
CA ASP A 77 -8.29 4.22 8.76
C ASP A 77 -9.51 3.96 7.85
N LEU A 78 -10.52 3.30 8.41
CA LEU A 78 -11.72 2.87 7.69
C LEU A 78 -12.95 3.73 7.97
N SER A 79 -12.87 4.78 8.79
CA SER A 79 -14.01 5.63 9.16
C SER A 79 -14.73 6.24 7.96
N GLY A 80 -14.00 6.59 6.90
CA GLY A 80 -14.53 7.14 5.65
C GLY A 80 -14.42 6.20 4.44
N VAL A 81 -14.15 4.90 4.63
CA VAL A 81 -13.84 4.00 3.51
C VAL A 81 -14.99 3.86 2.51
N GLY A 82 -16.25 3.86 2.98
CA GLY A 82 -17.43 3.72 2.15
C GLY A 82 -17.72 4.94 1.25
N ALA A 83 -17.13 6.10 1.55
CA ALA A 83 -17.16 7.27 0.66
C ALA A 83 -15.92 7.36 -0.25
N ARG A 84 -14.87 6.61 0.07
CA ARG A 84 -13.54 6.75 -0.54
C ARG A 84 -13.19 5.63 -1.52
N VAL A 85 -13.69 4.42 -1.31
CA VAL A 85 -13.27 3.24 -2.08
C VAL A 85 -14.49 2.61 -2.75
N ASP A 86 -14.32 2.17 -4.00
CA ASP A 86 -15.34 1.44 -4.72
C ASP A 86 -15.70 0.10 -4.06
N ALA A 87 -16.99 -0.21 -3.97
CA ALA A 87 -17.50 -1.40 -3.32
C ALA A 87 -17.13 -2.70 -4.07
N ALA A 88 -17.13 -2.66 -5.42
CA ALA A 88 -16.75 -3.83 -6.21
C ALA A 88 -15.24 -4.09 -6.10
N TRP A 89 -14.42 -3.03 -6.03
CA TRP A 89 -13.01 -3.15 -5.70
C TRP A 89 -12.79 -3.71 -4.30
N LEU A 90 -13.50 -3.24 -3.28
CA LEU A 90 -13.42 -3.79 -1.91
C LEU A 90 -13.77 -5.28 -1.89
N SER A 91 -14.81 -5.70 -2.62
CA SER A 91 -15.18 -7.11 -2.74
C SER A 91 -14.04 -7.95 -3.33
N ARG A 92 -13.47 -7.53 -4.46
CA ARG A 92 -12.32 -8.22 -5.08
C ARG A 92 -11.09 -8.22 -4.17
N TYR A 93 -10.86 -7.12 -3.46
CA TYR A 93 -9.72 -6.97 -2.57
C TYR A 93 -9.83 -7.84 -1.32
N LEU A 94 -11.02 -8.01 -0.75
CA LEU A 94 -11.24 -8.95 0.36
C LEU A 94 -11.17 -10.42 -0.09
N ALA A 95 -11.55 -10.71 -1.34
CA ALA A 95 -11.46 -12.05 -1.90
C ALA A 95 -10.02 -12.47 -2.21
N GLU A 96 -9.19 -11.55 -2.71
CA GLU A 96 -7.78 -11.85 -3.05
C GLU A 96 -6.94 -10.55 -3.01
N PRO A 97 -6.42 -10.16 -1.81
CA PRO A 97 -5.72 -8.89 -1.63
C PRO A 97 -4.49 -8.73 -2.51
N ALA A 98 -3.68 -9.78 -2.66
CA ALA A 98 -2.40 -9.73 -3.37
C ALA A 98 -2.60 -9.50 -4.88
N THR A 99 -3.67 -10.05 -5.46
CA THR A 99 -4.02 -9.82 -6.87
C THR A 99 -4.67 -8.46 -7.07
N ALA A 100 -5.59 -8.06 -6.18
CA ALA A 100 -6.33 -6.81 -6.32
C ALA A 100 -5.47 -5.55 -6.03
N ALA A 101 -4.46 -5.66 -5.18
CA ALA A 101 -3.43 -4.64 -4.99
C ALA A 101 -2.05 -5.29 -4.79
N PRO A 102 -1.30 -5.52 -5.88
CA PRO A 102 0.04 -6.10 -5.81
C PRO A 102 0.96 -5.36 -4.84
N GLY A 103 1.66 -6.12 -4.00
CA GLY A 103 2.55 -5.60 -2.98
C GLY A 103 1.87 -5.09 -1.70
N THR A 104 0.55 -5.28 -1.54
CA THR A 104 -0.12 -4.97 -0.28
C THR A 104 0.46 -5.78 0.89
N THR A 105 0.50 -5.17 2.08
CA THR A 105 0.88 -5.84 3.33
C THR A 105 -0.34 -6.38 4.09
N MET A 106 -1.57 -6.18 3.58
CA MET A 106 -2.76 -6.78 4.17
C MET A 106 -2.80 -8.27 3.84
N PRO A 107 -2.87 -9.16 4.85
CA PRO A 107 -2.98 -10.60 4.61
C PRO A 107 -4.36 -10.98 4.07
N HIS A 108 -4.49 -12.22 3.57
CA HIS A 108 -5.80 -12.79 3.25
C HIS A 108 -6.55 -13.16 4.54
N ALA A 109 -7.24 -12.17 5.12
CA ALA A 109 -7.91 -12.29 6.42
C ALA A 109 -9.09 -13.29 6.46
N LEU A 110 -9.54 -13.78 5.30
CA LEU A 110 -10.66 -14.73 5.19
C LEU A 110 -10.21 -16.19 5.02
N ASP A 111 -8.93 -16.49 5.26
CA ASP A 111 -8.41 -17.86 5.08
C ASP A 111 -9.09 -18.87 6.01
N SER A 112 -9.43 -18.45 7.24
CA SER A 112 -10.17 -19.26 8.21
C SER A 112 -11.66 -19.41 7.91
N VAL A 113 -12.21 -18.66 6.95
CA VAL A 113 -13.61 -18.76 6.55
C VAL A 113 -13.77 -19.89 5.53
N PRO A 114 -14.71 -20.84 5.71
CA PRO A 114 -14.97 -21.90 4.75
C PRO A 114 -15.20 -21.34 3.34
N PRO A 115 -14.62 -21.93 2.27
CA PRO A 115 -14.72 -21.38 0.93
C PRO A 115 -16.14 -21.11 0.44
N GLY A 116 -17.12 -21.93 0.86
CA GLY A 116 -18.55 -21.74 0.54
C GLY A 116 -19.18 -20.50 1.19
N ASP A 117 -18.69 -20.09 2.36
CA ASP A 117 -19.24 -18.97 3.13
C ASP A 117 -18.57 -17.63 2.78
N ARG A 118 -17.34 -17.67 2.24
CA ARG A 118 -16.54 -16.47 1.88
C ARG A 118 -17.32 -15.43 1.07
N PRO A 119 -18.08 -15.79 0.00
CA PRO A 119 -18.82 -14.78 -0.77
C PRO A 119 -19.86 -14.02 0.06
N ALA A 120 -20.57 -14.72 0.96
CA ALA A 120 -21.55 -14.11 1.85
C ALA A 120 -20.87 -13.22 2.90
N THR A 121 -19.77 -13.69 3.49
CA THR A 121 -18.96 -12.89 4.43
C THR A 121 -18.42 -11.63 3.78
N ILE A 122 -17.89 -11.71 2.56
CA ILE A 122 -17.41 -10.55 1.79
C ILE A 122 -18.55 -9.57 1.52
N ALA A 123 -19.71 -10.06 1.07
CA ALA A 123 -20.86 -9.20 0.80
C ALA A 123 -21.33 -8.46 2.07
N ALA A 124 -21.35 -9.14 3.21
CA ALA A 124 -21.68 -8.54 4.51
C ALA A 124 -20.64 -7.48 4.93
N LEU A 125 -19.35 -7.80 4.86
CA LEU A 125 -18.24 -6.87 5.14
C LEU A 125 -18.31 -5.63 4.25
N VAL A 126 -18.49 -5.80 2.93
CA VAL A 126 -18.61 -4.67 1.98
C VAL A 126 -19.84 -3.83 2.29
N SER A 127 -20.98 -4.44 2.61
CA SER A 127 -22.19 -3.73 3.03
C SER A 127 -21.93 -2.90 4.28
N TYR A 128 -21.31 -3.47 5.31
CA TYR A 128 -20.95 -2.77 6.53
C TYR A 128 -19.97 -1.61 6.27
N LEU A 129 -18.86 -1.87 5.57
CA LEU A 129 -17.85 -0.85 5.26
C LEU A 129 -18.41 0.29 4.40
N SER A 130 -19.41 0.03 3.56
CA SER A 130 -20.10 1.05 2.77
C SER A 130 -20.89 2.06 3.62
N THR A 131 -21.21 1.71 4.87
CA THR A 131 -21.83 2.64 5.84
C THR A 131 -20.82 3.58 6.51
N ARG A 132 -19.52 3.25 6.48
CA ARG A 132 -18.46 4.06 7.08
C ARG A 132 -18.12 5.25 6.19
N ARG A 133 -18.73 6.41 6.47
CA ARG A 133 -18.66 7.62 5.62
C ARG A 133 -18.26 8.88 6.36
N ALA A 134 -17.36 8.76 7.34
CA ALA A 134 -16.78 9.93 7.99
C ALA A 134 -16.22 10.90 6.93
N PRO A 135 -16.49 12.21 7.06
CA PRO A 135 -16.03 13.19 6.08
C PRO A 135 -14.51 13.32 6.12
N VAL A 136 -13.90 13.53 4.95
CA VAL A 136 -12.47 13.83 4.85
C VAL A 136 -12.20 15.24 5.41
N PRO A 137 -11.24 15.42 6.33
CA PRO A 137 -10.94 16.72 6.93
C PRO A 137 -10.10 17.57 5.96
N LEU A 138 -10.74 18.05 4.90
CA LEU A 138 -10.11 18.92 3.91
C LEU A 138 -9.71 20.27 4.56
N PRO A 139 -8.60 20.88 4.12
CA PRO A 139 -8.19 22.20 4.59
C PRO A 139 -9.28 23.24 4.26
N LYS A 140 -9.38 24.27 5.11
CA LYS A 140 -10.32 25.37 4.87
C LYS A 140 -9.98 26.08 3.54
N PRO A 141 -10.97 26.36 2.69
CA PRO A 141 -10.73 27.11 1.46
C PRO A 141 -10.17 28.50 1.78
N THR A 142 -9.23 28.98 0.97
CA THR A 142 -8.65 30.33 1.09
C THR A 142 -8.60 30.99 -0.29
N GLY A 143 -8.32 32.30 -0.35
CA GLY A 143 -8.11 32.99 -1.63
C GLY A 143 -6.96 32.40 -2.47
N LEU A 144 -5.93 31.86 -1.82
CA LEU A 144 -4.76 31.23 -2.48
C LEU A 144 -4.98 29.76 -2.85
N ASN A 145 -5.96 29.10 -2.23
CA ASN A 145 -6.35 27.73 -2.52
C ASN A 145 -7.88 27.62 -2.50
N PRO A 146 -8.56 28.08 -3.57
CA PRO A 146 -10.01 28.02 -3.64
C PRO A 146 -10.46 26.56 -3.83
N MET A 147 -11.54 26.19 -3.15
CA MET A 147 -12.18 24.89 -3.31
C MET A 147 -13.66 25.08 -3.68
N PRO A 148 -13.96 25.48 -4.92
CA PRO A 148 -15.36 25.63 -5.33
C PRO A 148 -16.05 24.26 -5.33
N PRO A 149 -17.40 24.22 -5.32
CA PRO A 149 -18.14 22.97 -5.45
C PRO A 149 -17.63 22.13 -6.62
N ALA A 150 -17.55 20.81 -6.41
CA ALA A 150 -17.08 19.84 -7.40
C ALA A 150 -15.71 20.17 -8.05
N PHE A 151 -14.77 20.77 -7.31
CA PHE A 151 -13.42 21.08 -7.85
C PHE A 151 -12.68 19.86 -8.41
N TRP A 152 -12.94 18.66 -7.88
CA TRP A 152 -12.39 17.39 -8.38
C TRP A 152 -12.79 17.05 -9.82
N GLU A 153 -13.84 17.65 -10.37
CA GLU A 153 -14.28 17.43 -11.76
C GLU A 153 -13.51 18.28 -12.77
N ARG A 154 -12.84 19.33 -12.28
CA ARG A 154 -12.17 20.35 -13.11
C ARG A 154 -10.68 20.07 -13.36
N GLY A 155 -10.21 18.88 -12.99
CA GLY A 155 -8.82 18.49 -13.22
C GLY A 155 -8.48 18.29 -14.70
N ASP A 156 -7.30 18.77 -15.10
CA ASP A 156 -6.70 18.61 -16.42
C ASP A 156 -5.63 17.50 -16.43
N ALA A 157 -5.83 16.47 -17.24
CA ALA A 157 -4.94 15.30 -17.25
C ALA A 157 -3.54 15.61 -17.81
N ALA A 158 -3.41 16.61 -18.70
CA ALA A 158 -2.11 17.00 -19.24
C ALA A 158 -1.25 17.70 -18.17
N SER A 159 -1.84 18.66 -17.45
CA SER A 159 -1.23 19.32 -16.30
C SER A 159 -0.92 18.31 -15.19
N GLY A 160 -1.83 17.38 -14.94
CA GLY A 160 -1.65 16.28 -13.99
C GLY A 160 -0.45 15.39 -14.33
N ALA A 161 -0.24 15.09 -15.62
CA ALA A 161 0.92 14.36 -16.09
C ALA A 161 2.22 15.13 -15.79
N THR A 162 2.26 16.44 -16.05
CA THR A 162 3.41 17.28 -15.72
C THR A 162 3.68 17.31 -14.22
N LEU A 163 2.64 17.52 -13.41
CA LEU A 163 2.75 17.58 -11.96
C LEU A 163 3.25 16.25 -11.40
N TYR A 164 2.68 15.11 -11.79
CA TYR A 164 3.10 13.78 -11.33
C TYR A 164 4.62 13.55 -11.47
N HIS A 165 5.21 14.05 -12.55
CA HIS A 165 6.65 13.90 -12.82
C HIS A 165 7.52 15.00 -12.19
N ARG A 166 6.94 16.06 -11.61
CA ARG A 166 7.68 17.21 -11.05
C ARG A 166 7.57 17.37 -9.54
N VAL A 167 6.44 16.98 -8.95
CA VAL A 167 6.17 17.20 -7.51
C VAL A 167 6.66 16.06 -6.63
N GLY A 168 7.44 15.12 -7.19
CA GLY A 168 8.10 14.04 -6.45
C GLY A 168 7.36 12.71 -6.40
N CYS A 169 6.21 12.56 -7.09
CA CYS A 169 5.47 11.29 -7.10
C CYS A 169 6.34 10.14 -7.64
N VAL A 170 7.12 10.41 -8.69
CA VAL A 170 7.99 9.42 -9.34
C VAL A 170 9.20 8.98 -8.52
N ALA A 171 9.47 9.63 -7.38
CA ALA A 171 10.49 9.16 -6.44
C ALA A 171 10.08 7.84 -5.76
N CYS A 172 8.77 7.59 -5.63
CA CYS A 172 8.21 6.41 -4.97
C CYS A 172 7.33 5.56 -5.91
N HIS A 173 6.68 6.18 -6.89
CA HIS A 173 5.76 5.52 -7.80
C HIS A 173 6.34 5.41 -9.20
N ALA A 174 6.05 4.30 -9.89
CA ALA A 174 6.60 4.10 -11.22
C ALA A 174 6.15 5.23 -12.16
N PRO A 175 7.05 5.79 -12.99
CA PRO A 175 6.62 6.69 -14.05
C PRO A 175 5.77 5.91 -15.07
N GLU A 176 5.04 6.62 -15.91
CA GLU A 176 4.33 5.98 -17.01
C GLU A 176 5.31 5.32 -17.98
N GLU A 177 4.90 4.20 -18.59
CA GLU A 177 5.67 3.55 -19.64
C GLU A 177 6.07 4.57 -20.71
N GLY A 178 7.37 4.62 -21.04
CA GLY A 178 7.93 5.59 -21.99
C GLY A 178 8.30 6.96 -21.42
N ARG A 179 8.08 7.24 -20.12
CA ARG A 179 8.61 8.43 -19.44
C ARG A 179 9.62 8.01 -18.37
N SER A 180 10.86 8.50 -18.44
CA SER A 180 11.84 8.24 -17.38
C SER A 180 11.63 9.23 -16.23
N GLY A 181 11.20 8.74 -15.07
CA GLY A 181 11.05 9.53 -13.83
C GLY A 181 12.40 9.89 -13.16
N VAL A 182 13.48 9.35 -13.72
CA VAL A 182 14.86 9.67 -13.37
C VAL A 182 15.49 10.04 -14.70
N ALA A 183 15.98 11.27 -14.89
CA ALA A 183 16.90 11.51 -16.00
C ALA A 183 17.97 10.41 -15.93
N PRO A 184 18.30 9.70 -17.01
CA PRO A 184 19.32 8.66 -16.93
C PRO A 184 20.66 9.31 -16.55
N ALA A 185 20.90 9.46 -15.26
CA ALA A 185 22.21 9.76 -14.70
C ALA A 185 23.18 8.60 -15.04
N ALA A 186 22.63 7.45 -15.44
CA ALA A 186 23.36 6.29 -15.92
C ALA A 186 23.84 6.36 -17.39
N THR A 187 23.45 7.36 -18.20
CA THR A 187 23.88 7.41 -19.62
C THR A 187 24.92 8.48 -19.94
N ALA A 188 25.49 9.18 -18.95
CA ALA A 188 26.45 10.26 -19.20
C ALA A 188 27.84 10.06 -18.60
N ARG A 189 28.15 8.91 -17.99
CA ARG A 189 29.51 8.54 -17.59
C ARG A 189 29.77 7.09 -17.98
N ALA A 190 30.92 6.84 -18.60
CA ALA A 190 31.45 5.49 -18.69
C ALA A 190 31.43 4.89 -17.28
N PRO A 191 30.88 3.68 -17.07
CA PRO A 191 30.86 3.08 -15.75
C PRO A 191 32.31 2.82 -15.34
N LEU A 192 32.80 3.62 -14.40
CA LEU A 192 33.94 3.24 -13.57
C LEU A 192 33.56 1.93 -12.88
N ASP A 193 34.49 0.98 -12.79
CA ASP A 193 34.22 -0.24 -12.04
C ASP A 193 34.14 0.05 -10.52
N GLU A 194 33.73 -0.95 -9.75
CA GLU A 194 33.49 -0.80 -8.30
C GLU A 194 34.76 -0.35 -7.56
N GLU A 195 35.93 -0.82 -7.99
CA GLU A 195 37.23 -0.48 -7.43
C GLU A 195 37.60 0.99 -7.73
N ASP A 196 37.42 1.43 -8.98
CA ASP A 196 37.64 2.81 -9.41
C ASP A 196 36.73 3.82 -8.69
N LEU A 197 35.47 3.44 -8.42
CA LEU A 197 34.52 4.28 -7.68
C LEU A 197 34.93 4.45 -6.21
N ILE A 198 35.40 3.36 -5.58
CA ILE A 198 35.90 3.37 -4.20
C ILE A 198 37.18 4.21 -4.11
N GLU A 199 38.12 4.05 -5.05
CA GLU A 199 39.36 4.83 -5.11
C GLU A 199 39.09 6.33 -5.34
N ALA A 200 38.13 6.66 -6.20
CA ALA A 200 37.71 8.03 -6.47
C ALA A 200 36.84 8.65 -5.35
N GLY A 201 36.50 7.90 -4.30
CA GLY A 201 35.62 8.35 -3.22
C GLY A 201 34.18 8.65 -3.70
N ILE A 202 33.76 8.06 -4.81
CA ILE A 202 32.42 8.20 -5.38
C ILE A 202 31.54 7.10 -4.78
N PRO A 203 30.44 7.42 -4.08
CA PRO A 203 29.54 6.41 -3.58
C PRO A 203 29.03 5.52 -4.70
N LEU A 204 29.05 4.19 -4.48
CA LEU A 204 28.51 3.23 -5.42
C LEU A 204 27.06 3.60 -5.77
N PRO A 205 26.65 3.46 -7.05
CA PRO A 205 25.28 3.76 -7.44
C PRO A 205 24.33 2.86 -6.66
N GLU A 206 23.52 3.48 -5.77
CA GLU A 206 22.49 2.76 -5.04
C GLU A 206 21.57 2.07 -6.06
N LYS A 207 21.34 0.76 -5.88
CA LYS A 207 20.39 0.04 -6.72
C LYS A 207 19.04 0.77 -6.64
N PRO A 208 18.44 1.18 -7.78
CA PRO A 208 17.20 1.93 -7.75
C PRO A 208 16.14 1.15 -6.98
N PHE A 209 15.46 1.83 -6.05
CA PHE A 209 14.32 1.23 -5.37
C PHE A 209 13.24 0.85 -6.40
N THR A 210 12.62 -0.32 -6.22
CA THR A 210 11.52 -0.74 -7.08
C THR A 210 10.30 0.12 -6.82
N SER A 211 10.12 1.13 -7.66
CA SER A 211 8.93 2.00 -7.65
C SER A 211 7.64 1.19 -7.73
N VAL A 212 6.64 1.59 -6.94
CA VAL A 212 5.38 0.83 -6.85
C VAL A 212 4.45 1.29 -7.97
N PRO A 213 3.96 0.38 -8.84
CA PRO A 213 3.03 0.74 -9.90
C PRO A 213 1.65 1.12 -9.35
N LEU A 214 1.02 2.13 -9.96
CA LEU A 214 -0.29 2.66 -9.55
C LEU A 214 -1.46 2.16 -10.42
N GLN A 215 -1.27 1.09 -11.18
CA GLN A 215 -2.28 0.54 -12.11
C GLN A 215 -3.63 0.20 -11.47
N HIS A 216 -3.65 -0.15 -10.17
CA HIS A 216 -4.86 -0.49 -9.44
C HIS A 216 -5.68 0.73 -9.00
N VAL A 217 -5.12 1.95 -9.04
CA VAL A 217 -5.75 3.18 -8.53
C VAL A 217 -7.05 3.48 -9.25
N ALA A 218 -7.07 3.28 -10.57
CA ALA A 218 -8.22 3.62 -11.40
C ALA A 218 -9.45 2.74 -11.15
N ALA A 219 -9.25 1.50 -10.71
CA ALA A 219 -10.33 0.60 -10.31
C ALA A 219 -10.76 0.80 -8.85
N LYS A 220 -10.01 1.58 -8.06
CA LYS A 220 -10.17 1.70 -6.61
C LYS A 220 -10.89 2.98 -6.20
N TYR A 221 -10.54 4.09 -6.84
CA TYR A 221 -10.99 5.43 -6.45
C TYR A 221 -11.85 6.07 -7.53
N SER A 222 -12.83 6.85 -7.10
CA SER A 222 -13.48 7.87 -7.94
C SER A 222 -12.61 9.12 -8.06
N ARG A 223 -12.89 9.99 -9.05
CA ARG A 223 -12.22 11.30 -9.20
C ARG A 223 -12.21 12.11 -7.91
N ARG A 224 -13.36 12.19 -7.24
CA ARG A 224 -13.51 12.88 -5.95
C ARG A 224 -12.62 12.28 -4.88
N SER A 225 -12.78 10.98 -4.61
CA SER A 225 -12.08 10.31 -3.53
C SER A 225 -10.55 10.29 -3.70
N LEU A 226 -10.06 10.16 -4.94
CA LEU A 226 -8.63 10.25 -5.22
C LEU A 226 -8.12 11.67 -4.98
N THR A 227 -8.84 12.68 -5.46
CA THR A 227 -8.48 14.09 -5.25
C THR A 227 -8.39 14.42 -3.76
N GLU A 228 -9.41 14.03 -2.97
CA GLU A 228 -9.43 14.25 -1.52
C GLU A 228 -8.28 13.50 -0.81
N PHE A 229 -7.99 12.26 -1.21
CA PHE A 229 -6.87 11.49 -0.69
C PHE A 229 -5.52 12.16 -0.98
N LEU A 230 -5.31 12.71 -2.19
CA LEU A 230 -4.06 13.38 -2.55
C LEU A 230 -3.80 14.66 -1.73
N ILE A 231 -4.84 15.33 -1.25
CA ILE A 231 -4.72 16.52 -0.39
C ILE A 231 -4.31 16.13 1.03
N VAL A 232 -4.94 15.09 1.61
CA VAL A 232 -4.71 14.67 3.00
C VAL A 232 -4.47 13.14 3.11
N PRO A 233 -3.35 12.61 2.57
CA PRO A 233 -3.14 11.16 2.50
C PRO A 233 -2.98 10.50 3.87
N SER A 234 -2.38 11.21 4.83
CA SER A 234 -2.14 10.73 6.19
C SER A 234 -3.41 10.50 6.99
N HIS A 235 -4.52 11.14 6.63
CA HIS A 235 -5.80 10.90 7.30
C HIS A 235 -6.31 9.47 7.02
N ALA A 236 -6.25 9.03 5.76
CA ALA A 236 -6.66 7.67 5.39
C ALA A 236 -5.58 6.62 5.70
N ARG A 237 -4.30 7.03 5.71
CA ARG A 237 -3.15 6.13 5.93
C ARG A 237 -2.16 6.79 6.90
N PRO A 238 -2.42 6.75 8.22
CA PRO A 238 -1.53 7.37 9.21
C PRO A 238 -0.11 6.81 9.20
N ALA A 239 0.03 5.49 9.01
CA ALA A 239 1.31 4.81 8.82
C ALA A 239 1.73 4.68 7.34
N GLY A 240 1.10 5.44 6.45
CA GLY A 240 1.43 5.48 5.04
C GLY A 240 2.80 6.14 4.81
N ARG A 241 3.57 5.63 3.87
CA ARG A 241 4.87 6.22 3.46
C ARG A 241 4.72 7.39 2.48
N MET A 242 3.54 7.58 1.89
CA MET A 242 3.27 8.73 1.02
C MET A 242 3.10 9.98 1.88
N PRO A 243 4.02 10.97 1.78
CA PRO A 243 3.90 12.20 2.55
C PRO A 243 2.78 13.09 1.99
N SER A 244 2.39 14.11 2.77
CA SER A 244 1.62 15.23 2.21
C SER A 244 2.53 16.05 1.28
N LEU A 245 2.22 16.05 -0.02
CA LEU A 245 2.95 16.82 -1.03
C LEU A 245 2.53 18.30 -1.07
N LYS A 246 1.70 18.75 -0.11
CA LYS A 246 1.21 20.14 0.01
C LYS A 246 0.52 20.66 -1.27
N LEU A 247 -0.14 19.76 -2.00
CA LEU A 247 -0.86 20.07 -3.23
C LEU A 247 -2.03 21.03 -2.94
N LYS A 248 -2.22 21.98 -3.86
CA LYS A 248 -3.45 22.77 -3.95
C LYS A 248 -4.59 21.89 -4.46
N ALA A 249 -5.82 22.34 -4.25
CA ALA A 249 -7.01 21.60 -4.65
C ALA A 249 -7.07 21.35 -6.16
N ALA A 250 -6.66 22.33 -6.97
CA ALA A 250 -6.57 22.19 -8.43
C ALA A 250 -5.48 21.18 -8.84
N GLU A 251 -4.28 21.29 -8.26
CA GLU A 251 -3.16 20.37 -8.57
C GLU A 251 -3.49 18.92 -8.23
N ALA A 252 -4.16 18.69 -7.09
CA ALA A 252 -4.66 17.38 -6.72
C ALA A 252 -5.71 16.85 -7.70
N ALA A 253 -6.62 17.71 -8.18
CA ALA A 253 -7.62 17.34 -9.17
C ALA A 253 -6.98 16.99 -10.53
N ASP A 254 -5.96 17.75 -10.95
CA ASP A 254 -5.20 17.50 -12.18
C ASP A 254 -4.49 16.14 -12.12
N ILE A 255 -3.74 15.88 -11.03
CA ILE A 255 -3.07 14.60 -10.83
C ILE A 255 -4.08 13.45 -10.78
N ALA A 256 -5.23 13.64 -10.12
CA ALA A 256 -6.29 12.62 -10.11
C ALA A 256 -6.86 12.38 -11.52
N ALA A 257 -7.09 13.44 -12.31
CA ALA A 257 -7.54 13.31 -13.70
C ALA A 257 -6.52 12.54 -14.55
N TYR A 258 -5.22 12.80 -14.36
CA TYR A 258 -4.15 12.05 -15.00
C TYR A 258 -4.18 10.58 -14.57
N LEU A 259 -4.14 10.26 -13.28
CA LEU A 259 -4.08 8.88 -12.78
C LEU A 259 -5.31 8.02 -13.13
N LEU A 260 -6.44 8.65 -13.42
CA LEU A 260 -7.69 7.99 -13.80
C LEU A 260 -7.95 7.98 -15.31
N ARG A 261 -7.01 8.49 -16.12
CA ARG A 261 -7.10 8.51 -17.60
C ARG A 261 -7.30 7.11 -18.17
N GLY A 262 -8.06 7.00 -19.25
CA GLY A 262 -8.30 5.73 -19.96
C GLY A 262 -9.22 4.72 -19.25
N ALA A 263 -9.46 4.88 -17.95
CA ALA A 263 -10.32 3.98 -17.17
C ALA A 263 -11.70 4.60 -16.81
N GLY A 264 -12.00 5.81 -17.29
CA GLY A 264 -13.23 6.55 -16.93
C GLY A 264 -13.33 6.95 -15.44
N GLY A 265 -12.38 6.50 -14.60
CA GLY A 265 -12.53 6.45 -13.15
C GLY A 265 -13.68 5.52 -12.74
N VAL A 266 -13.69 5.03 -11.50
CA VAL A 266 -14.92 4.42 -10.99
C VAL A 266 -15.93 5.53 -10.71
N ALA A 267 -17.20 5.24 -10.96
CA ALA A 267 -18.29 6.08 -10.50
C ALA A 267 -18.13 6.37 -8.99
N PRO A 268 -18.61 7.53 -8.50
CA PRO A 268 -18.66 7.77 -7.07
C PRO A 268 -19.28 6.56 -6.36
N PRO A 269 -18.72 6.10 -5.21
CA PRO A 269 -19.32 5.01 -4.47
C PRO A 269 -20.80 5.32 -4.24
N PRO A 270 -21.72 4.37 -4.55
CA PRO A 270 -23.15 4.61 -4.41
C PRO A 270 -23.48 5.06 -2.99
N ALA A 271 -24.61 5.71 -2.76
CA ALA A 271 -25.05 6.03 -1.40
C ALA A 271 -25.06 4.76 -0.52
N ALA A 272 -24.86 4.91 0.79
CA ALA A 272 -24.84 3.76 1.69
C ALA A 272 -26.18 3.00 1.57
N SER A 273 -26.13 1.73 1.17
CA SER A 273 -27.28 0.85 1.34
C SER A 273 -27.30 0.40 2.80
N HIS A 274 -28.26 0.91 3.57
CA HIS A 274 -28.53 0.45 4.94
C HIS A 274 -29.37 -0.83 4.91
N ASP A 275 -28.89 -1.85 4.18
CA ASP A 275 -29.51 -3.18 4.25
C ASP A 275 -29.11 -3.81 5.58
N ASP A 276 -29.95 -3.57 6.61
CA ASP A 276 -29.73 -4.05 7.98
C ASP A 276 -29.48 -5.56 8.03
N ALA A 277 -30.00 -6.33 7.07
CA ALA A 277 -29.78 -7.77 6.96
C ALA A 277 -28.32 -8.15 6.68
N ARG A 278 -27.50 -7.24 6.14
CA ARG A 278 -26.08 -7.48 5.81
C ARG A 278 -25.11 -6.63 6.61
N THR A 279 -25.52 -5.42 7.03
CA THR A 279 -24.65 -4.50 7.77
C THR A 279 -24.30 -5.03 9.16
N ALA A 280 -25.27 -5.61 9.89
CA ALA A 280 -25.02 -6.18 11.21
C ALA A 280 -24.12 -7.44 11.15
N PRO A 281 -24.38 -8.46 10.31
CA PRO A 281 -23.45 -9.57 10.13
C PRO A 281 -22.07 -9.12 9.64
N GLY A 282 -21.99 -8.07 8.82
CA GLY A 282 -20.74 -7.50 8.35
C GLY A 282 -19.90 -6.89 9.47
N ARG A 283 -20.55 -6.15 10.39
CA ARG A 283 -19.90 -5.64 11.60
C ARG A 283 -19.38 -6.77 12.47
N ASP A 284 -20.19 -7.80 12.69
CA ASP A 284 -19.80 -8.92 13.55
C ASP A 284 -18.64 -9.73 12.94
N ALA A 285 -18.66 -9.93 11.61
CA ALA A 285 -17.55 -10.51 10.88
C ALA A 285 -16.28 -9.64 11.00
N PHE A 286 -16.39 -8.31 10.90
CA PHE A 286 -15.24 -7.40 11.04
C PHE A 286 -14.53 -7.53 12.39
N VAL A 287 -15.30 -7.72 13.46
CA VAL A 287 -14.75 -7.95 14.81
C VAL A 287 -14.19 -9.37 14.95
N THR A 288 -14.97 -10.38 14.55
CA THR A 288 -14.61 -11.81 14.71
C THR A 288 -13.38 -12.19 13.91
N LEU A 289 -13.23 -11.64 12.71
CA LEU A 289 -12.04 -11.82 11.85
C LEU A 289 -10.88 -10.92 12.27
N ARG A 290 -10.98 -10.25 13.43
CA ARG A 290 -9.95 -9.40 14.02
C ARG A 290 -9.46 -8.26 13.11
N CYS A 291 -10.31 -7.73 12.24
CA CYS A 291 -9.94 -6.58 11.40
C CYS A 291 -9.57 -5.35 12.24
N VAL A 292 -10.16 -5.21 13.44
CA VAL A 292 -9.86 -4.17 14.45
C VAL A 292 -8.44 -4.23 15.01
N ALA A 293 -7.70 -5.34 14.84
CA ALA A 293 -6.31 -5.44 15.27
C ALA A 293 -5.40 -4.52 14.46
N CYS A 294 -5.74 -4.27 13.20
CA CYS A 294 -4.96 -3.40 12.31
C CYS A 294 -5.69 -2.09 11.96
N HIS A 295 -7.01 -2.13 11.81
CA HIS A 295 -7.78 -1.01 11.27
C HIS A 295 -8.50 -0.19 12.34
N ALA A 296 -8.19 1.11 12.39
CA ALA A 296 -8.97 2.10 13.14
C ALA A 296 -10.21 2.56 12.36
N GLY A 297 -11.20 3.12 13.06
CA GLY A 297 -12.39 3.74 12.47
C GLY A 297 -13.37 2.76 11.81
N GLY A 298 -13.09 1.46 11.85
CA GLY A 298 -13.97 0.40 11.34
C GLY A 298 -15.21 0.21 12.20
N VAL A 299 -15.08 0.32 13.52
CA VAL A 299 -16.16 0.27 14.52
C VAL A 299 -16.09 1.53 15.38
N ASP A 300 -17.23 2.18 15.63
CA ASP A 300 -17.26 3.41 16.45
C ASP A 300 -16.76 3.15 17.88
N GLY A 301 -15.91 4.04 18.38
CA GLY A 301 -15.35 3.95 19.74
C GLY A 301 -14.31 2.84 19.95
N VAL A 302 -13.99 2.03 18.93
CA VAL A 302 -12.94 1.01 18.98
C VAL A 302 -11.72 1.55 18.24
N ALA A 303 -10.70 1.95 18.99
CA ALA A 303 -9.38 2.22 18.41
C ALA A 303 -8.80 0.91 17.85
N ALA A 304 -7.84 1.00 16.91
CA ALA A 304 -7.01 -0.15 16.61
C ALA A 304 -6.40 -0.63 17.93
N ALA A 305 -6.58 -1.91 18.27
CA ALA A 305 -6.15 -2.42 19.57
C ALA A 305 -4.65 -2.15 19.74
N PRO A 306 -4.19 -1.62 20.90
CA PRO A 306 -2.76 -1.61 21.19
C PRO A 306 -2.23 -3.06 21.17
N PRO A 307 -0.94 -3.29 20.89
CA PRO A 307 -0.35 -4.60 21.10
C PRO A 307 -0.64 -5.01 22.56
N GLY A 308 -1.38 -6.12 22.69
CA GLY A 308 -1.68 -6.73 23.97
C GLY A 308 -0.49 -7.54 24.45
#